data_AF-D2HYQ4-F1
#
_entry.id   AF-D2HYQ4-F1
#
_cell.length_a   1.000
_cell.length_b   1.000
_cell.length_c   1.000
_cell.angle_alpha   90.00
_cell.angle_beta   90.00
_cell.angle_gamma   90.00
#
_symmetry.space_group_name_H-M   'P 1'
#
loop_
_entity.id
_entity.type
_entity.pdbx_description
1 polymer ?
#
loop_
_entity_poly.entity_id
_entity_poly.type
_entity_poly.pdbx_seq_one_letter_code
_entity_poly.pdbx_strand_id
1 'polypeptide(L)' 'ILPTLSPFTKYATMINQATPYNYPVPLRDDGNMPDVPSRPQDLQGPSMEWLKKL' A
#
# COMPACT_ATOMS: atom_id res chain seq x y z
N ILE A 1 10.81 -22.13 -11.64
CA ILE A 1 11.57 -22.57 -10.43
C ILE A 1 12.27 -21.38 -9.75
N LEU A 2 13.04 -20.56 -10.46
CA LEU A 2 13.70 -19.38 -9.87
C LEU A 2 12.75 -18.33 -9.23
N PRO A 3 11.62 -17.91 -9.85
CA PRO A 3 10.76 -16.87 -9.26
C PRO A 3 10.01 -17.33 -8.00
N THR A 4 9.77 -18.64 -7.84
CA THR A 4 9.15 -19.21 -6.63
C THR A 4 10.13 -19.34 -5.46
N LEU A 5 11.44 -19.32 -5.73
CA LEU A 5 12.48 -19.44 -4.71
C LEU A 5 13.10 -18.09 -4.33
N SER A 6 12.92 -17.05 -5.15
CA SER A 6 13.51 -15.74 -4.90
C SER A 6 12.73 -14.96 -3.83
N PRO A 7 13.39 -14.48 -2.76
CA PRO A 7 12.74 -13.66 -1.74
C PRO A 7 12.29 -12.29 -2.29
N PHE A 8 12.84 -11.86 -3.44
CA PHE A 8 12.55 -10.56 -4.04
C PHE A 8 11.30 -10.53 -4.93
N THR A 9 10.79 -11.69 -5.36
CA THR A 9 9.58 -11.78 -6.19
C THR A 9 8.36 -11.18 -5.47
N LYS A 10 8.32 -11.27 -4.13
CA LYS A 10 7.28 -10.64 -3.31
C LYS A 10 7.29 -9.12 -3.45
N TYR A 11 8.45 -8.49 -3.39
CA TYR A 11 8.58 -7.03 -3.49
C TYR A 11 8.20 -6.53 -4.89
N ALA A 12 8.52 -7.27 -5.95
CA ALA A 12 8.06 -6.93 -7.30
C ALA A 12 6.52 -6.86 -7.39
N THR A 13 5.82 -7.80 -6.76
CA THR A 13 4.34 -7.79 -6.70
C THR A 13 3.83 -6.62 -5.85
N MET A 14 4.44 -6.37 -4.69
CA MET A 14 4.06 -5.27 -3.80
C MET A 14 4.26 -3.89 -4.45
N ILE A 15 5.33 -3.69 -5.23
CA ILE A 15 5.60 -2.44 -5.95
C ILE A 15 4.47 -2.18 -6.96
N ASN A 16 4.09 -3.18 -7.75
CA ASN A 16 3.03 -3.03 -8.75
C ASN A 16 1.65 -2.71 -8.13
N GLN A 17 1.38 -3.22 -6.92
CA GLN A 17 0.15 -2.89 -6.20
C GLN A 17 0.20 -1.49 -5.56
N ALA A 18 1.38 -1.05 -5.13
CA ALA A 18 1.58 0.24 -4.49
C ALA A 18 1.64 1.42 -5.48
N THR A 19 1.81 1.17 -6.78
CA THR A 19 1.80 2.19 -7.83
C THR A 19 0.38 2.58 -8.23
N PRO A 20 -0.10 3.80 -7.89
CA PRO A 20 -1.45 4.21 -8.23
C PRO A 20 -1.50 4.71 -9.68
N TYR A 21 -2.01 3.88 -10.59
CA TYR A 21 -2.31 4.33 -11.95
C TYR A 21 -3.65 5.07 -12.06
N ASN A 22 -4.54 4.83 -11.10
CA ASN A 22 -5.84 5.49 -11.00
C ASN A 22 -5.88 6.41 -9.79
N TYR A 23 -6.66 7.47 -9.87
CA TYR A 23 -6.88 8.37 -8.74
C TYR A 23 -7.69 7.65 -7.65
N PRO A 24 -7.21 7.61 -6.39
CA PRO A 24 -7.95 6.99 -5.30
C PRO A 24 -9.16 7.85 -4.94
N VAL A 25 -10.35 7.28 -5.09
CA VAL A 25 -11.61 7.96 -4.76
C VAL A 25 -11.83 7.89 -3.25
N PRO A 26 -11.95 9.04 -2.54
CA PRO A 26 -12.22 9.04 -1.11
C PRO A 26 -13.55 8.36 -0.78
N LEU A 27 -13.54 7.58 0.30
CA LEU A 27 -14.74 6.92 0.82
C LEU A 27 -15.58 7.93 1.62
N ARG A 28 -16.90 7.75 1.60
CA ARG A 28 -17.79 8.51 2.49
C ARG A 28 -17.66 7.95 3.90
N ASP A 29 -17.45 8.83 4.87
CA ASP A 29 -17.33 8.46 6.27
C ASP A 29 -18.70 8.12 6.88
N ASP A 30 -18.80 6.96 7.52
CA ASP A 30 -19.98 6.48 8.28
C ASP A 30 -19.77 6.61 9.80
N GLY A 31 -18.67 7.23 10.24
CA GLY A 31 -18.32 7.47 11.65
C GLY A 31 -17.69 6.27 12.36
N ASN A 32 -17.60 5.10 11.71
CA ASN A 32 -16.98 3.89 12.26
C ASN A 32 -15.98 3.25 11.25
N MET A 33 -14.99 4.03 10.81
CA MET A 33 -13.92 3.55 9.92
C MET A 33 -12.52 3.79 10.51
N PRO A 34 -12.12 3.01 11.55
CA PRO A 34 -10.82 3.18 12.22
C PRO A 34 -9.62 2.69 11.39
N ASP A 35 -9.84 2.15 10.20
CA ASP A 35 -8.76 1.68 9.29
C ASP A 35 -8.51 2.64 8.12
N VAL A 36 -9.43 3.58 7.86
CA VAL A 36 -9.35 4.50 6.71
C VAL A 36 -8.77 5.84 7.17
N PRO A 37 -7.64 6.32 6.60
CA PRO A 37 -7.11 7.63 6.96
C PRO A 37 -8.05 8.75 6.58
N SER A 38 -8.22 9.73 7.48
CA SER A 38 -8.88 10.99 7.14
C SER A 38 -7.96 11.90 6.31
N ARG A 39 -6.63 11.77 6.46
CA ARG A 39 -5.63 12.56 5.74
C ARG A 39 -4.47 11.71 5.22
N PRO A 40 -3.80 12.12 4.13
CA PRO A 40 -2.69 11.35 3.55
C PRO A 40 -1.47 11.14 4.48
N GLN A 41 -1.33 11.96 5.52
CA GLN A 41 -0.20 11.92 6.45
C GLN A 41 -0.53 11.17 7.75
N ASP A 42 -1.77 10.72 7.92
CA ASP A 42 -2.13 9.98 9.13
C ASP A 42 -1.40 8.63 9.13
N LEU A 43 -1.03 8.15 10.33
CA LEU A 43 -0.33 6.86 10.50
C LEU A 43 -1.20 5.66 10.10
N GLN A 44 -2.49 5.91 9.92
CA GLN A 44 -3.51 4.94 9.60
C GLN A 44 -3.51 4.69 8.09
N GLY A 45 -2.82 3.65 7.64
CA GLY A 45 -2.78 3.29 6.22
C GLY A 45 -1.50 2.56 5.82
N PRO A 46 -1.45 2.03 4.60
CA PRO A 46 -0.27 1.34 4.10
C PRO A 46 0.89 2.33 3.89
N SER A 47 1.98 2.15 4.63
CA SER A 47 3.18 2.98 4.50
C SER A 47 4.17 2.42 3.46
N MET A 48 4.87 3.32 2.77
CA MET A 48 5.93 2.96 1.80
C MET A 48 7.32 2.85 2.46
N GLU A 49 7.41 2.68 3.78
CA GLU A 49 8.69 2.62 4.50
C GLU A 49 9.54 1.41 4.10
N TRP A 50 8.92 0.28 3.76
CA TRP A 50 9.63 -0.90 3.26
C TRP A 50 10.26 -0.64 1.88
N LEU A 51 9.60 0.16 1.03
CA LEU A 51 10.09 0.50 -0.31
C LEU A 51 11.25 1.49 -0.26
N LYS A 52 11.20 2.43 0.69
CA LYS A 52 12.30 3.40 0.93
C LYS A 52 13.57 2.76 1.48
N LYS A 53 13.44 1.62 2.17
CA LYS A 53 14.55 0.90 2.83
C LYS A 53 15.09 -0.28 2.01
N LEU A 54 14.49 -0.53 0.84
CA LEU A 54 14.90 -1.57 -0.10
C LEU A 54 16.15 -1.13 -0.87
#